data_AF-A0A6C0CB91-F1
#
_entry.id   AF-A0A6C0CB91-F1
#
_cell.length_a   1.000
_cell.length_b   1.000
_cell.length_c   1.000
_cell.angle_alpha   90.00
_cell.angle_beta   90.00
_cell.angle_gamma   90.00
#
_symmetry.space_group_name_H-M   'P 1'
#
loop_
_entity.id
_entity.type
_entity.pdbx_description
1 polymer ?
#
loop_
_entity_poly.entity_id
_entity_poly.type
_entity_poly.pdbx_seq_one_letter_code
_entity_poly.pdbx_strand_id
1 'polypeptide(L)'
;MATFKFWQFGCWNNLNTIDGVVQGRANDVMTFIKKKLDELDPPDKLIISGDNYYPHKIEDKKKDKSPKEETSKKKDKSPKGEQSEKKDKSPKDETSKKLEKAPSTTKEKTIYTEVLKAGLLSLPVDIPITMILGNHDLDRNDKKNLFVTSPSDLQSRRPEKNECEIIQLELKAIKEKKNIDYVFFKSEFINNETLLLMIDTSIYELEKDTTTYLPCYNTFFENNPFYKDIKLRFLSIKYLRRYQYVKIQQAINKAQRGITTIKHVIIVGHHPIFQIKYKKTEVVPIKFTSDIHLGFKPVLKKIYNKLPKALFYYLCSDLHLYQEGLITLKLANDKTMTINQYIVGTGGTKLDPNLPEPEKMEKTHTAENIRYTFKREIQDHGYLECIITEGSDPTFEFIPISVPDPVSGGRKYNSTKRIRKRMRKRKTKKYTKKHIKKYIKIKTKRKTKKYIKY
;
A
#
# COMPACT_ATOMS: atom_id res chain seq x y z
N MET A 1 -0.42 -33.36 17.28
CA MET A 1 -1.47 -32.34 17.09
C MET A 1 -1.38 -31.89 15.66
N ALA A 2 -2.50 -31.69 14.98
CA ALA A 2 -2.46 -31.17 13.62
C ALA A 2 -1.99 -29.70 13.65
N THR A 3 -1.01 -29.37 12.80
CA THR A 3 -0.53 -28.00 12.62
C THR A 3 -0.79 -27.60 11.18
N PHE A 4 -1.34 -26.41 10.99
CA PHE A 4 -1.54 -25.79 9.69
C PHE A 4 -0.77 -24.47 9.66
N LYS A 5 0.08 -24.28 8.67
CA LYS A 5 0.93 -23.12 8.48
C LYS A 5 0.59 -22.42 7.17
N PHE A 6 0.43 -21.10 7.20
CA PHE A 6 0.38 -20.31 5.98
C PHE A 6 1.21 -19.05 6.11
N TRP A 7 1.70 -18.55 4.98
CA TRP A 7 2.36 -17.25 4.92
C TRP A 7 1.46 -16.23 4.24
N GLN A 8 1.35 -15.04 4.83
CA GLN A 8 0.55 -13.95 4.28
C GLN A 8 1.42 -12.73 3.95
N PHE A 9 1.18 -12.13 2.78
CA PHE A 9 1.72 -10.82 2.41
C PHE A 9 0.75 -10.11 1.45
N GLY A 10 0.95 -8.81 1.22
CA GLY A 10 0.20 -8.07 0.21
C GLY A 10 0.96 -6.84 -0.28
N CYS A 11 0.33 -6.04 -1.15
CA CYS A 11 0.94 -4.86 -1.75
C CYS A 11 2.26 -5.21 -2.47
N TRP A 12 2.13 -6.01 -3.51
CA TRP A 12 3.24 -6.66 -4.20
C TRP A 12 3.23 -6.30 -5.69
N ASN A 13 4.07 -6.97 -6.49
CA ASN A 13 4.15 -6.74 -7.95
C ASN A 13 4.41 -5.28 -8.38
N ASN A 14 5.17 -4.53 -7.58
CA ASN A 14 5.70 -3.24 -8.01
C ASN A 14 7.08 -3.45 -8.66
N LEU A 15 7.05 -3.82 -9.94
CA LEU A 15 8.25 -4.01 -10.75
C LEU A 15 8.60 -2.79 -11.61
N ASN A 16 7.93 -1.65 -11.37
CA ASN A 16 8.18 -0.44 -12.14
C ASN A 16 9.58 0.11 -11.90
N THR A 17 10.17 0.71 -12.94
CA THR A 17 11.45 1.41 -12.87
C THR A 17 11.28 2.90 -13.17
N ILE A 18 11.92 3.77 -12.39
CA ILE A 18 12.04 5.21 -12.67
C ILE A 18 13.53 5.51 -12.86
N ASP A 19 13.90 6.09 -14.01
CA ASP A 19 15.29 6.40 -14.35
C ASP A 19 16.24 5.19 -14.19
N GLY A 20 15.75 4.00 -14.55
CA GLY A 20 16.49 2.74 -14.41
C GLY A 20 16.52 2.15 -12.99
N VAL A 21 15.86 2.77 -12.01
CA VAL A 21 15.80 2.31 -10.61
C VAL A 21 14.44 1.67 -10.32
N VAL A 22 14.46 0.39 -9.95
CA VAL A 22 13.26 -0.36 -9.52
C VAL A 22 12.64 0.33 -8.29
N GLN A 23 11.34 0.58 -8.34
CA GLN A 23 10.60 1.31 -7.29
C GLN A 23 10.18 0.44 -6.11
N GLY A 24 10.16 -0.88 -6.31
CA GLY A 24 9.85 -1.88 -5.29
C GLY A 24 10.96 -2.90 -5.12
N ARG A 25 10.73 -3.87 -4.24
CA ARG A 25 11.58 -5.04 -3.97
C ARG A 25 10.82 -6.36 -4.16
N ALA A 26 9.81 -6.38 -5.03
CA ALA A 26 8.99 -7.56 -5.27
C ALA A 26 9.84 -8.78 -5.69
N ASN A 27 10.84 -8.62 -6.56
CA ASN A 27 11.75 -9.71 -6.93
C ASN A 27 12.55 -10.27 -5.74
N ASP A 28 13.01 -9.40 -4.83
CA ASP A 28 13.76 -9.82 -3.65
C ASP A 28 12.87 -10.62 -2.70
N VAL A 29 11.62 -10.17 -2.51
CA VAL A 29 10.61 -10.88 -1.70
C VAL A 29 10.30 -12.25 -2.31
N MET A 30 10.06 -12.33 -3.63
CA MET A 30 9.76 -13.60 -4.30
C MET A 30 10.96 -14.56 -4.25
N THR A 31 12.18 -14.04 -4.37
CA THR A 31 13.41 -14.84 -4.22
C THR A 31 13.53 -15.38 -2.81
N PHE A 32 13.29 -14.54 -1.80
CA PHE A 32 13.32 -14.94 -0.40
C PHE A 32 12.25 -16.00 -0.09
N ILE A 33 11.00 -15.80 -0.52
CA ILE A 33 9.92 -16.77 -0.33
C ILE A 33 10.29 -18.11 -0.97
N LYS A 34 10.74 -18.13 -2.23
CA LYS A 34 11.13 -19.39 -2.90
C LYS A 34 12.21 -20.14 -2.14
N LYS A 35 13.27 -19.44 -1.71
CA LYS A 35 14.31 -20.02 -0.88
C LYS A 35 13.75 -20.61 0.41
N LYS A 36 12.83 -19.91 1.07
CA LYS A 36 12.19 -20.37 2.31
C LYS A 36 11.27 -21.58 2.09
N LEU A 37 10.64 -21.70 0.93
CA LEU A 37 9.85 -22.88 0.56
C LEU A 37 10.71 -24.15 0.39
N ASP A 38 12.01 -24.01 0.13
CA ASP A 38 12.95 -25.14 0.03
C ASP A 38 13.49 -25.60 1.40
N GLU A 39 13.09 -24.94 2.51
CA GLU A 39 13.50 -25.34 3.88
C GLU A 39 12.65 -26.51 4.42
N LEU A 40 13.07 -27.11 5.55
CA LEU A 40 12.49 -28.36 6.09
C LEU A 40 11.04 -28.27 6.58
N ASP A 41 10.46 -27.06 6.66
CA ASP A 41 9.12 -26.83 7.23
C ASP A 41 8.37 -25.69 6.50
N PRO A 42 8.06 -25.88 5.21
CA PRO A 42 7.36 -24.88 4.41
C PRO A 42 5.89 -24.73 4.84
N PRO A 43 5.22 -23.63 4.48
CA PRO A 43 3.80 -23.45 4.74
C PRO A 43 2.96 -24.39 3.84
N ASP A 44 1.75 -24.72 4.30
CA ASP A 44 0.76 -25.46 3.52
C ASP A 44 0.23 -24.65 2.33
N LYS A 45 0.22 -23.31 2.46
CA LYS A 45 -0.20 -22.39 1.39
C LYS A 45 0.32 -20.97 1.59
N LEU A 46 0.21 -20.18 0.53
CA LEU A 46 0.36 -18.72 0.56
C LEU A 46 -0.99 -18.02 0.50
N ILE A 47 -1.10 -16.91 1.22
CA ILE A 47 -2.24 -15.99 1.18
C ILE A 47 -1.73 -14.62 0.73
N ILE A 48 -2.31 -14.10 -0.35
CA ILE A 48 -1.98 -12.78 -0.89
C ILE A 48 -3.19 -11.87 -0.70
N SER A 49 -3.01 -10.78 0.05
CA SER A 49 -4.11 -9.90 0.45
C SER A 49 -3.82 -8.43 0.27
N GLY A 50 -3.74 -7.95 -0.97
CA GLY A 50 -3.66 -6.52 -1.26
C GLY A 50 -3.47 -6.26 -2.74
N ASP A 51 -2.94 -5.09 -3.09
CA ASP A 51 -2.70 -4.76 -4.50
C ASP A 51 -1.78 -5.78 -5.16
N ASN A 52 -2.26 -6.28 -6.30
CA ASN A 52 -1.56 -7.26 -7.13
C ASN A 52 -0.83 -6.58 -8.31
N TYR A 53 -0.96 -5.25 -8.43
CA TYR A 53 -0.22 -4.42 -9.38
C TYR A 53 -0.17 -2.95 -8.93
N TYR A 54 0.88 -2.22 -9.34
CA TYR A 54 0.97 -0.77 -9.16
C TYR A 54 1.16 -0.07 -10.51
N PRO A 55 0.21 0.77 -10.96
CA PRO A 55 0.43 1.62 -12.12
C PRO A 55 1.58 2.61 -11.86
N HIS A 56 2.45 2.79 -12.86
CA HIS A 56 3.53 3.76 -12.78
C HIS A 56 2.98 5.19 -12.80
N LYS A 57 3.34 5.98 -11.79
CA LYS A 57 2.89 7.37 -11.63
C LYS A 57 3.91 8.33 -12.25
N ILE A 58 3.50 9.09 -13.27
CA ILE A 58 4.32 10.15 -13.87
C ILE A 58 3.92 11.48 -13.22
N GLU A 59 4.87 12.14 -12.56
CA GLU A 59 4.66 13.48 -12.02
C GLU A 59 5.01 14.53 -13.08
N ASP A 60 4.04 15.36 -13.46
CA ASP A 60 4.27 16.53 -14.32
C ASP A 60 5.22 17.50 -13.61
N LYS A 61 6.50 17.51 -14.03
CA LYS A 61 7.42 18.60 -13.71
C LYS A 61 7.09 19.84 -14.56
N LYS A 62 5.93 20.49 -14.32
CA LYS A 62 5.72 21.84 -14.87
C LYS A 62 6.59 22.84 -14.08
N LYS A 63 7.54 23.42 -14.83
CA LYS A 63 8.53 24.43 -14.42
C LYS A 63 7.86 25.66 -13.79
N ASP A 64 8.22 25.97 -12.55
CA ASP A 64 8.20 27.34 -12.02
C ASP A 64 9.16 28.22 -12.83
N LYS A 65 8.66 28.91 -13.85
CA LYS A 65 9.28 30.13 -14.40
C LYS A 65 8.20 31.05 -14.95
N SER A 66 7.69 31.93 -14.10
CA SER A 66 7.16 33.22 -14.54
C SER A 66 7.71 34.34 -13.63
N PRO A 67 8.07 35.50 -14.20
CA PRO A 67 8.89 36.51 -13.53
C PRO A 67 8.06 37.33 -12.53
N LYS A 68 8.68 37.73 -11.42
CA LYS A 68 8.14 38.74 -10.51
C LYS A 68 8.12 40.09 -11.22
N GLU A 69 6.94 40.65 -11.45
CA GLU A 69 6.78 42.08 -11.68
C GLU A 69 6.76 42.82 -10.33
N GLU A 70 7.74 43.68 -10.15
CA GLU A 70 7.78 44.70 -9.11
C GLU A 70 6.76 45.80 -9.43
N THR A 71 5.88 46.13 -8.51
CA THR A 71 5.30 47.49 -8.45
C THR A 71 5.36 48.02 -7.03
N SER A 72 6.32 48.94 -6.84
CA SER A 72 6.48 49.84 -5.72
C SER A 72 5.43 50.96 -5.75
N LYS A 73 4.68 51.17 -4.67
CA LYS A 73 4.11 52.50 -4.36
C LYS A 73 4.26 52.83 -2.88
N LYS A 74 5.06 53.88 -2.65
CA LYS A 74 5.28 54.62 -1.40
C LYS A 74 3.97 55.23 -0.90
N LYS A 75 3.76 55.22 0.43
CA LYS A 75 2.82 56.12 1.13
C LYS A 75 3.61 56.93 2.14
N ASP A 76 3.50 58.25 2.02
CA ASP A 76 4.00 59.24 2.98
C ASP A 76 2.81 59.97 3.60
N LYS A 77 2.94 60.19 4.92
CA LYS A 77 2.45 61.30 5.75
C LYS A 77 0.96 61.45 6.11
N SER A 78 0.75 61.29 7.43
CA SER A 78 -0.29 61.83 8.36
C SER A 78 -0.31 63.40 8.39
N PRO A 79 -1.07 64.14 9.26
CA PRO A 79 -1.82 63.72 10.47
C PRO A 79 -3.11 64.54 10.89
N LYS A 80 -3.67 64.14 12.06
CA LYS A 80 -4.54 64.85 13.05
C LYS A 80 -6.01 65.11 12.69
N GLY A 81 -7.00 65.02 13.61
CA GLY A 81 -7.01 64.81 15.06
C GLY A 81 -8.44 64.60 15.63
N GLU A 82 -8.52 64.34 16.94
CA GLU A 82 -9.63 64.53 17.95
C GLU A 82 -11.08 64.11 17.62
N GLN A 83 -11.98 63.64 18.50
CA GLN A 83 -12.06 63.30 19.94
C GLN A 83 -13.36 62.44 20.12
N SER A 84 -13.50 61.85 21.31
CA SER A 84 -14.71 61.48 22.08
C SER A 84 -15.54 60.18 21.85
N GLU A 85 -15.58 59.42 22.96
CA GLU A 85 -16.72 58.80 23.66
C GLU A 85 -17.32 57.42 23.34
N LYS A 86 -17.65 56.74 24.46
CA LYS A 86 -18.04 55.35 24.70
C LYS A 86 -19.45 55.01 24.22
N LYS A 87 -19.67 53.77 23.79
CA LYS A 87 -20.74 52.89 24.31
C LYS A 87 -20.66 51.45 23.77
N ASP A 88 -20.98 50.52 24.66
CA ASP A 88 -21.13 49.08 24.43
C ASP A 88 -22.04 48.72 23.25
N LYS A 89 -21.63 47.68 22.52
CA LYS A 89 -22.47 46.57 22.05
C LYS A 89 -21.63 45.60 21.20
N SER A 90 -21.61 44.33 21.61
CA SER A 90 -21.31 43.20 20.71
C SER A 90 -22.30 43.22 19.54
N PRO A 91 -21.87 42.90 18.30
CA PRO A 91 -22.12 41.53 17.84
C PRO A 91 -21.04 40.91 16.92
N LYS A 92 -21.15 39.59 16.90
CA LYS A 92 -20.67 38.55 15.97
C LYS A 92 -20.17 38.92 14.56
N ASP A 93 -19.26 38.02 14.14
CA ASP A 93 -19.07 37.43 12.81
C ASP A 93 -18.15 38.10 11.78
N GLU A 94 -17.50 37.19 11.04
CA GLU A 94 -16.71 37.34 9.81
C GLU A 94 -15.23 37.71 9.93
N THR A 95 -14.36 36.70 9.85
CA THR A 95 -13.69 36.37 8.57
C THR A 95 -12.85 35.11 8.70
N SER A 96 -13.43 33.99 8.27
CA SER A 96 -12.71 32.78 7.91
C SER A 96 -11.88 33.07 6.65
N LYS A 97 -10.57 33.27 6.83
CA LYS A 97 -9.61 33.26 5.71
C LYS A 97 -9.63 31.86 5.08
N LYS A 98 -10.37 31.76 3.99
CA LYS A 98 -10.39 30.66 3.02
C LYS A 98 -8.97 30.51 2.47
N LEU A 99 -8.18 29.62 3.07
CA LEU A 99 -6.94 29.14 2.47
C LEU A 99 -7.32 28.37 1.21
N GLU A 100 -7.08 28.99 0.05
CA GLU A 100 -7.20 28.34 -1.24
C GLU A 100 -6.29 27.11 -1.27
N LYS A 101 -6.95 25.95 -1.38
CA LYS A 101 -6.30 24.67 -1.62
C LYS A 101 -5.69 24.72 -3.01
N ALA A 102 -4.38 24.51 -3.12
CA ALA A 102 -3.68 24.41 -4.39
C ALA A 102 -4.40 23.44 -5.35
N PRO A 103 -4.44 23.71 -6.67
CA PRO A 103 -5.14 22.87 -7.63
C PRO A 103 -4.54 21.45 -7.66
N SER A 104 -5.41 20.44 -7.64
CA SER A 104 -5.00 19.04 -7.70
C SER A 104 -4.42 18.71 -9.07
N THR A 105 -3.10 18.67 -9.19
CA THR A 105 -2.46 18.06 -10.35
C THR A 105 -2.80 16.56 -10.34
N THR A 106 -3.61 16.13 -11.30
CA THR A 106 -4.02 14.72 -11.39
C THR A 106 -2.84 13.94 -11.97
N LYS A 107 -2.08 13.24 -11.11
CA LYS A 107 -0.93 12.44 -11.54
C LYS A 107 -1.38 11.41 -12.56
N GLU A 108 -0.68 11.32 -13.68
CA GLU A 108 -0.95 10.29 -14.67
C GLU A 108 -0.43 8.93 -14.19
N LYS A 109 -1.16 7.87 -14.54
CA LYS A 109 -0.86 6.47 -14.23
C LYS A 109 -0.67 5.69 -15.54
N THR A 110 0.30 4.79 -15.59
CA THR A 110 0.53 3.92 -16.75
C THR A 110 0.64 2.46 -16.33
N ILE A 111 -0.11 1.59 -17.00
CA ILE A 111 -0.07 0.14 -16.89
C ILE A 111 0.94 -0.38 -17.90
N TYR A 112 1.97 -1.07 -17.43
CA TYR A 112 2.92 -1.80 -18.26
C TYR A 112 2.53 -3.28 -18.28
N THR A 113 1.96 -3.74 -19.40
CA THR A 113 1.33 -5.06 -19.50
C THR A 113 2.28 -6.21 -19.15
N GLU A 114 3.50 -6.18 -19.68
CA GLU A 114 4.50 -7.23 -19.43
C GLU A 114 5.06 -7.19 -18.02
N VAL A 115 5.15 -6.01 -17.41
CA VAL A 115 5.62 -5.85 -16.02
C VAL A 115 4.61 -6.45 -15.05
N LEU A 116 3.31 -6.17 -15.26
CA LEU A 116 2.21 -6.78 -14.52
C LEU A 116 2.26 -8.31 -14.64
N LYS A 117 2.35 -8.83 -15.88
CA LYS A 117 2.42 -10.27 -16.15
C LYS A 117 3.65 -10.91 -15.50
N ALA A 118 4.82 -10.28 -15.61
CA ALA A 118 6.08 -10.81 -15.07
C ALA A 118 6.01 -11.04 -13.56
N GLY A 119 5.41 -10.12 -12.80
CA GLY A 119 5.27 -10.32 -11.36
C GLY A 119 4.34 -11.47 -11.00
N LEU A 120 3.20 -11.62 -11.67
CA LEU A 120 2.33 -12.80 -11.46
C LEU A 120 3.05 -14.11 -11.79
N LEU A 121 3.82 -14.13 -12.88
CA LEU A 121 4.61 -15.30 -13.24
C LEU A 121 5.75 -15.60 -12.25
N SER A 122 6.21 -14.58 -11.51
CA SER A 122 7.26 -14.74 -10.50
C SER A 122 6.82 -15.48 -9.24
N LEU A 123 5.51 -15.60 -8.98
CA LEU A 123 4.98 -16.39 -7.86
C LEU A 123 5.42 -17.87 -7.95
N PRO A 124 5.66 -18.53 -6.80
CA PRO A 124 6.02 -19.95 -6.76
C PRO A 124 4.92 -20.83 -7.36
N VAL A 125 5.30 -21.94 -7.98
CA VAL A 125 4.38 -22.84 -8.71
C VAL A 125 3.99 -24.09 -7.93
N ASP A 126 4.80 -24.48 -6.93
CA ASP A 126 4.66 -25.77 -6.23
C ASP A 126 3.88 -25.69 -4.91
N ILE A 127 3.27 -24.55 -4.63
CA ILE A 127 2.48 -24.32 -3.41
C ILE A 127 1.12 -23.70 -3.75
N PRO A 128 0.02 -24.12 -3.09
CA PRO A 128 -1.27 -23.46 -3.24
C PRO A 128 -1.20 -21.98 -2.84
N ILE A 129 -1.79 -21.11 -3.65
CA ILE A 129 -1.88 -19.68 -3.40
C ILE A 129 -3.34 -19.29 -3.43
N THR A 130 -3.82 -18.60 -2.40
CA THR A 130 -5.10 -17.88 -2.48
C THR A 130 -4.82 -16.39 -2.49
N MET A 131 -5.34 -15.70 -3.51
CA MET A 131 -5.15 -14.28 -3.74
C MET A 131 -6.51 -13.57 -3.73
N ILE A 132 -6.59 -12.41 -3.10
CA ILE A 132 -7.78 -11.53 -3.16
C ILE A 132 -7.44 -10.20 -3.86
N LEU A 133 -8.47 -9.48 -4.26
CA LEU A 133 -8.36 -8.19 -4.95
C LEU A 133 -7.85 -7.08 -4.01
N GLY A 134 -6.99 -6.22 -4.55
CA GLY A 134 -6.67 -4.89 -4.02
C GLY A 134 -7.51 -3.80 -4.67
N ASN A 135 -7.40 -2.55 -4.18
CA ASN A 135 -8.10 -1.43 -4.81
C ASN A 135 -7.44 -0.99 -6.13
N HIS A 136 -6.12 -1.15 -6.26
CA HIS A 136 -5.40 -0.84 -7.50
C HIS A 136 -5.76 -1.79 -8.65
N ASP A 137 -6.16 -3.02 -8.34
CA ASP A 137 -6.63 -3.99 -9.33
C ASP A 137 -7.92 -3.49 -10.02
N LEU A 138 -8.69 -2.66 -9.31
CA LEU A 138 -9.98 -2.11 -9.73
C LEU A 138 -9.87 -0.70 -10.34
N ASP A 139 -8.64 -0.17 -10.51
CA ASP A 139 -8.39 1.13 -11.12
C ASP A 139 -8.93 1.16 -12.58
N ARG A 140 -9.64 2.24 -12.92
CA ARG A 140 -10.17 2.52 -14.27
C ARG A 140 -9.85 3.95 -14.69
N ASN A 141 -9.98 4.23 -15.97
CA ASN A 141 -9.75 5.56 -16.52
C ASN A 141 -10.90 6.57 -16.31
N ASP A 142 -11.67 6.46 -15.23
CA ASP A 142 -12.78 7.37 -14.92
C ASP A 142 -12.28 8.84 -14.76
N LYS A 143 -11.02 9.02 -14.36
CA LYS A 143 -10.35 10.33 -14.19
C LYS A 143 -9.54 10.77 -15.41
N LYS A 144 -9.61 10.05 -16.54
CA LYS A 144 -8.87 10.35 -17.79
C LYS A 144 -7.35 10.49 -17.60
N ASN A 145 -6.79 9.73 -16.67
CA ASN A 145 -5.37 9.78 -16.29
C ASN A 145 -4.71 8.39 -16.23
N LEU A 146 -5.40 7.33 -16.66
CA LEU A 146 -4.90 5.96 -16.70
C LEU A 146 -4.64 5.54 -18.15
N PHE A 147 -3.43 5.04 -18.40
CA PHE A 147 -2.97 4.66 -19.71
C PHE A 147 -2.38 3.26 -19.69
N VAL A 148 -2.30 2.63 -20.86
CA VAL A 148 -1.77 1.28 -21.05
C VAL A 148 -0.68 1.34 -22.11
N THR A 149 0.42 0.63 -21.88
CA THR A 149 1.53 0.51 -22.82
C THR A 149 2.13 -0.88 -22.78
N SER A 150 2.57 -1.35 -23.96
CA SER A 150 3.42 -2.53 -24.11
C SER A 150 4.88 -2.07 -24.29
N PRO A 151 5.88 -2.75 -23.71
CA PRO A 151 7.29 -2.43 -23.92
C PRO A 151 7.72 -2.45 -25.39
N SER A 152 7.06 -3.27 -26.22
CA SER A 152 7.31 -3.33 -27.67
C SER A 152 6.94 -2.05 -28.40
N ASP A 153 6.15 -1.16 -27.77
CA ASP A 153 5.68 0.07 -28.35
C ASP A 153 5.46 1.15 -27.26
N LEU A 154 6.57 1.58 -26.66
CA LEU A 154 6.62 2.69 -25.70
C LEU A 154 6.13 4.02 -26.30
N GLN A 155 6.04 4.13 -27.63
CA GLN A 155 5.49 5.31 -28.32
C GLN A 155 3.95 5.29 -28.39
N SER A 156 3.32 4.11 -28.31
CA SER A 156 1.85 3.91 -28.37
C SER A 156 1.15 3.89 -27.00
N ARG A 157 1.47 4.84 -26.11
CA ARG A 157 0.70 4.98 -24.87
C ARG A 157 -0.74 5.34 -25.19
N ARG A 158 -1.69 4.43 -24.90
CA ARG A 158 -3.13 4.65 -25.13
C ARG A 158 -3.88 4.84 -23.82
N PRO A 159 -4.96 5.63 -23.77
CA PRO A 159 -5.84 5.66 -22.61
C PRO A 159 -6.43 4.27 -22.36
N GLU A 160 -6.51 3.87 -21.09
CA GLU A 160 -7.34 2.72 -20.69
C GLU A 160 -8.81 3.04 -21.00
N LYS A 161 -9.54 2.10 -21.60
CA LYS A 161 -10.87 2.37 -22.19
C LYS A 161 -12.03 2.08 -21.24
N ASN A 162 -11.79 2.13 -19.92
CA ASN A 162 -12.74 1.71 -18.89
C ASN A 162 -13.18 0.24 -19.02
N GLU A 163 -12.29 -0.58 -19.59
CA GLU A 163 -12.45 -2.02 -19.86
C GLU A 163 -11.90 -2.88 -18.71
N CYS A 164 -11.39 -2.27 -17.63
CA CYS A 164 -10.81 -2.98 -16.48
C CYS A 164 -9.60 -3.82 -16.89
N GLU A 165 -8.68 -3.20 -17.66
CA GLU A 165 -7.55 -3.89 -18.27
C GLU A 165 -6.62 -4.57 -17.26
N ILE A 166 -6.47 -4.01 -16.04
CA ILE A 166 -5.67 -4.63 -14.97
C ILE A 166 -6.22 -6.02 -14.63
N ILE A 167 -7.50 -6.11 -14.23
CA ILE A 167 -8.19 -7.39 -13.96
C ILE A 167 -8.06 -8.35 -15.14
N GLN A 168 -8.28 -7.89 -16.37
CA GLN A 168 -8.21 -8.78 -17.54
C GLN A 168 -6.80 -9.38 -17.72
N LEU A 169 -5.77 -8.57 -17.53
CA LEU A 169 -4.37 -9.00 -17.62
C LEU A 169 -4.02 -9.97 -16.49
N GLU A 170 -4.46 -9.68 -15.26
CA GLU A 170 -4.26 -10.56 -14.11
C GLU A 170 -4.93 -11.92 -14.33
N LEU A 171 -6.21 -11.93 -14.72
CA LEU A 171 -6.96 -13.15 -15.07
C LEU A 171 -6.33 -13.92 -16.22
N LYS A 172 -5.75 -13.23 -17.21
CA LYS A 172 -5.02 -13.89 -18.30
C LYS A 172 -3.74 -14.54 -17.80
N ALA A 173 -2.97 -13.85 -16.96
CA ALA A 173 -1.72 -14.37 -16.42
C ALA A 173 -1.94 -15.55 -15.47
N ILE A 174 -2.96 -15.52 -14.61
CA ILE A 174 -3.24 -16.63 -13.69
C ILE A 174 -3.82 -17.86 -14.39
N LYS A 175 -4.41 -17.75 -15.59
CA LYS A 175 -4.82 -18.93 -16.38
C LYS A 175 -3.62 -19.84 -16.72
N GLU A 176 -2.41 -19.29 -16.74
CA GLU A 176 -1.16 -20.04 -16.94
C GLU A 176 -0.67 -20.72 -15.64
N LYS A 177 -1.30 -20.45 -14.48
CA LYS A 177 -0.88 -20.90 -13.14
C LYS A 177 -2.03 -21.63 -12.42
N LYS A 178 -1.99 -22.96 -12.42
CA LYS A 178 -3.05 -23.81 -11.83
C LYS A 178 -3.09 -23.79 -10.30
N ASN A 179 -2.04 -23.31 -9.63
CA ASN A 179 -1.92 -23.29 -8.18
C ASN A 179 -2.47 -22.00 -7.53
N ILE A 180 -3.03 -21.06 -8.32
CA ILE A 180 -3.52 -19.77 -7.83
C ILE A 180 -5.05 -19.73 -7.87
N ASP A 181 -5.65 -19.65 -6.70
CA ASP A 181 -7.06 -19.28 -6.52
C ASP A 181 -7.17 -17.76 -6.34
N TYR A 182 -7.43 -17.04 -7.44
CA TYR A 182 -7.73 -15.61 -7.37
C TYR A 182 -9.23 -15.42 -7.14
N VAL A 183 -9.63 -14.92 -5.98
CA VAL A 183 -11.00 -15.01 -5.48
C VAL A 183 -11.48 -13.69 -4.85
N PHE A 184 -12.78 -13.45 -4.94
CA PHE A 184 -13.46 -12.39 -4.20
C PHE A 184 -13.76 -12.79 -2.75
N PHE A 185 -14.03 -14.07 -2.51
CA PHE A 185 -14.28 -14.62 -1.18
C PHE A 185 -13.81 -16.07 -1.12
N LYS A 186 -13.16 -16.45 -0.02
CA LYS A 186 -12.85 -17.84 0.33
C LYS A 186 -12.97 -18.05 1.83
N SER A 187 -13.29 -19.27 2.23
CA SER A 187 -13.32 -19.66 3.64
C SER A 187 -12.75 -21.05 3.82
N GLU A 188 -12.02 -21.24 4.89
CA GLU A 188 -11.47 -22.53 5.29
C GLU A 188 -11.70 -22.74 6.78
N PHE A 189 -11.91 -23.99 7.16
CA PHE A 189 -12.13 -24.36 8.54
C PHE A 189 -11.04 -25.36 8.94
N ILE A 190 -10.17 -24.90 9.84
CA ILE A 190 -8.86 -25.48 10.11
C ILE A 190 -8.89 -26.11 11.50
N ASN A 191 -8.41 -27.34 11.59
CA ASN A 191 -8.29 -28.13 12.83
C ASN A 191 -9.58 -28.18 13.66
N ASN A 192 -10.75 -28.11 13.01
CA ASN A 192 -12.07 -28.08 13.65
C ASN A 192 -12.30 -26.96 14.70
N GLU A 193 -11.45 -25.93 14.72
CA GLU A 193 -11.47 -24.90 15.77
C GLU A 193 -11.33 -23.48 15.21
N THR A 194 -10.68 -23.32 14.06
CA THR A 194 -10.33 -22.02 13.49
C THR A 194 -11.04 -21.78 12.16
N LEU A 195 -11.86 -20.74 12.09
CA LEU A 195 -12.49 -20.28 10.85
C LEU A 195 -11.64 -19.18 10.21
N LEU A 196 -11.09 -19.46 9.03
CA LEU A 196 -10.41 -18.49 8.19
C LEU A 196 -11.38 -17.94 7.16
N LEU A 197 -11.52 -16.60 7.10
CA LEU A 197 -12.39 -15.88 6.16
C LEU A 197 -11.55 -14.89 5.34
N MET A 198 -11.48 -15.09 4.03
CA MET A 198 -10.85 -14.15 3.10
C MET A 198 -11.95 -13.32 2.45
N ILE A 199 -11.94 -12.02 2.72
CA ILE A 199 -13.02 -11.09 2.43
C ILE A 199 -12.47 -9.95 1.59
N ASP A 200 -13.08 -9.67 0.44
CA ASP A 200 -12.78 -8.45 -0.30
C ASP A 200 -13.25 -7.24 0.51
N THR A 201 -12.29 -6.39 0.89
CA THR A 201 -12.58 -5.20 1.69
C THR A 201 -12.76 -3.93 0.88
N SER A 202 -12.32 -3.93 -0.38
CA SER A 202 -12.38 -2.77 -1.27
C SER A 202 -13.82 -2.38 -1.55
N ILE A 203 -14.75 -3.34 -1.55
CA ILE A 203 -16.19 -3.03 -1.61
C ILE A 203 -16.72 -2.24 -0.40
N TYR A 204 -15.97 -2.08 0.70
CA TYR A 204 -16.40 -1.35 1.90
C TYR A 204 -15.75 0.03 2.04
N GLU A 205 -14.97 0.47 1.06
CA GLU A 205 -14.53 1.86 0.95
C GLU A 205 -15.73 2.83 0.83
N LEU A 206 -15.44 4.13 0.86
CA LEU A 206 -16.45 5.18 0.68
C LEU A 206 -17.21 5.01 -0.65
N GLU A 207 -18.50 5.36 -0.66
CA GLU A 207 -19.38 5.09 -1.82
C GLU A 207 -18.89 5.70 -3.13
N LYS A 208 -18.28 6.90 -3.05
CA LYS A 208 -17.69 7.60 -4.21
C LYS A 208 -16.60 6.78 -4.91
N ASP A 209 -15.87 5.96 -4.15
CA ASP A 209 -14.74 5.16 -4.66
C ASP A 209 -15.22 3.75 -5.04
N THR A 210 -16.19 3.19 -4.31
CA THR A 210 -16.68 1.83 -4.61
C THR A 210 -17.57 1.74 -5.85
N THR A 211 -18.35 2.78 -6.14
CA THR A 211 -19.21 2.78 -7.35
C THR A 211 -18.42 2.71 -8.64
N THR A 212 -17.21 3.27 -8.68
CA THR A 212 -16.31 3.18 -9.84
C THR A 212 -15.74 1.78 -10.05
N TYR A 213 -15.68 0.95 -9.00
CA TYR A 213 -15.14 -0.41 -9.07
C TYR A 213 -16.13 -1.45 -9.60
N LEU A 214 -17.45 -1.20 -9.52
CA LEU A 214 -18.47 -2.19 -9.86
C LEU A 214 -18.29 -2.84 -11.26
N PRO A 215 -17.93 -2.10 -12.33
CA PRO A 215 -17.69 -2.71 -13.63
C PRO A 215 -16.51 -3.71 -13.61
N CYS A 216 -15.47 -3.45 -12.83
CA CYS A 216 -14.33 -4.35 -12.72
C CYS A 216 -14.64 -5.59 -11.89
N TYR A 217 -15.48 -5.48 -10.86
CA TYR A 217 -16.03 -6.67 -10.21
C TYR A 217 -16.84 -7.54 -11.17
N ASN A 218 -17.73 -6.95 -11.95
CA ASN A 218 -18.50 -7.72 -12.94
C ASN A 218 -17.56 -8.39 -13.96
N THR A 219 -16.55 -7.66 -14.46
CA THR A 219 -15.51 -8.21 -15.34
C THR A 219 -14.77 -9.38 -14.67
N PHE A 220 -14.44 -9.24 -13.38
CA PHE A 220 -13.78 -10.29 -12.60
C PHE A 220 -14.65 -11.54 -12.50
N PHE A 221 -15.91 -11.43 -12.07
CA PHE A 221 -16.80 -12.59 -11.96
C PHE A 221 -17.11 -13.25 -13.30
N GLU A 222 -17.27 -12.48 -14.37
CA GLU A 222 -17.58 -13.00 -15.71
C GLU A 222 -16.40 -13.77 -16.31
N ASN A 223 -15.16 -13.34 -16.07
CA ASN A 223 -13.98 -13.89 -16.74
C ASN A 223 -13.11 -14.82 -15.87
N ASN A 224 -13.35 -14.86 -14.57
CA ASN A 224 -12.54 -15.64 -13.64
C ASN A 224 -12.94 -17.12 -13.67
N PRO A 225 -11.99 -18.04 -13.93
CA PRO A 225 -12.23 -19.48 -13.93
C PRO A 225 -12.90 -20.03 -12.67
N PHE A 226 -12.65 -19.43 -11.51
CA PHE A 226 -13.21 -19.86 -10.24
C PHE A 226 -14.74 -19.68 -10.15
N TYR A 227 -15.31 -18.77 -10.95
CA TYR A 227 -16.75 -18.45 -10.93
C TYR A 227 -17.50 -18.88 -12.20
N LYS A 228 -16.87 -19.64 -13.11
CA LYS A 228 -17.42 -19.99 -14.44
C LYS A 228 -18.82 -20.59 -14.41
N ASP A 229 -19.13 -21.43 -13.42
CA ASP A 229 -20.41 -22.13 -13.33
C ASP A 229 -21.55 -21.25 -12.78
N ILE A 230 -21.23 -20.02 -12.36
CA ILE A 230 -22.16 -19.09 -11.77
C ILE A 230 -22.08 -17.77 -12.54
N LYS A 231 -23.02 -17.52 -13.46
CA LYS A 231 -23.14 -16.24 -14.15
C LYS A 231 -23.57 -15.14 -13.18
N LEU A 232 -22.60 -14.56 -12.48
CA LEU A 232 -22.80 -13.48 -11.53
C LEU A 232 -22.56 -12.13 -12.19
N ARG A 233 -23.58 -11.27 -12.13
CA ARG A 233 -23.48 -9.86 -12.48
C ARG A 233 -24.26 -9.05 -11.47
N PHE A 234 -23.63 -8.00 -10.96
CA PHE A 234 -24.17 -7.18 -9.89
C PHE A 234 -24.61 -5.82 -10.42
N LEU A 235 -25.84 -5.43 -10.05
CA LEU A 235 -26.43 -4.14 -10.42
C LEU A 235 -25.93 -2.97 -9.56
N SER A 236 -25.41 -3.26 -8.37
CA SER A 236 -24.87 -2.24 -7.46
C SER A 236 -23.90 -2.85 -6.45
N ILE A 237 -23.06 -1.99 -5.85
CA ILE A 237 -22.19 -2.36 -4.72
C ILE A 237 -23.00 -2.91 -3.53
N LYS A 238 -24.23 -2.45 -3.33
CA LYS A 238 -25.13 -2.99 -2.29
C LYS A 238 -25.43 -4.49 -2.52
N TYR A 239 -25.69 -4.90 -3.77
CA TYR A 239 -25.92 -6.30 -4.10
C TYR A 239 -24.64 -7.13 -3.94
N LEU A 240 -23.50 -6.59 -4.35
CA LEU A 240 -22.20 -7.25 -4.17
C LEU A 240 -21.85 -7.44 -2.68
N ARG A 241 -22.03 -6.41 -1.85
CA ARG A 241 -21.88 -6.49 -0.38
C ARG A 241 -22.82 -7.53 0.23
N ARG A 242 -24.07 -7.62 -0.25
CA ARG A 242 -25.03 -8.64 0.19
C ARG A 242 -24.56 -10.04 -0.18
N TYR A 243 -24.06 -10.24 -1.40
CA TYR A 243 -23.51 -11.52 -1.85
C TYR A 243 -22.34 -11.96 -0.98
N GLN A 244 -21.37 -11.08 -0.71
CA GLN A 244 -20.26 -11.39 0.19
C GLN A 244 -20.75 -11.77 1.59
N TYR A 245 -21.73 -11.02 2.12
CA TYR A 245 -22.31 -11.32 3.42
C TYR A 245 -22.99 -12.70 3.46
N VAL A 246 -23.70 -13.09 2.40
CA VAL A 246 -24.28 -14.44 2.29
C VAL A 246 -23.18 -15.51 2.31
N LYS A 247 -22.06 -15.29 1.61
CA LYS A 247 -20.92 -16.21 1.63
C LYS A 247 -20.29 -16.34 3.02
N ILE A 248 -20.13 -15.22 3.75
CA ILE A 248 -19.68 -15.22 5.15
C ILE A 248 -20.64 -16.04 6.02
N GLN A 249 -21.96 -15.84 5.89
CA GLN A 249 -22.95 -16.59 6.67
C GLN A 249 -22.90 -18.09 6.35
N GLN A 250 -22.76 -18.46 5.07
CA GLN A 250 -22.63 -19.85 4.65
C GLN A 250 -21.37 -20.50 5.25
N ALA A 251 -20.24 -19.79 5.25
CA ALA A 251 -18.99 -20.26 5.84
C ALA A 251 -19.13 -20.53 7.35
N ILE A 252 -19.70 -19.56 8.10
CA ILE A 252 -19.95 -19.71 9.54
C ILE A 252 -20.90 -20.88 9.80
N ASN A 253 -22.03 -20.95 9.09
CA ASN A 253 -23.00 -22.01 9.29
C ASN A 253 -22.41 -23.40 8.94
N LYS A 254 -21.54 -23.50 7.93
CA LYS A 254 -20.84 -24.73 7.56
C LYS A 254 -19.88 -25.17 8.67
N ALA A 255 -19.08 -24.24 9.19
CA ALA A 255 -18.12 -24.50 10.27
C ALA A 255 -18.79 -24.89 11.60
N GLN A 256 -20.03 -24.46 11.84
CA GLN A 256 -20.81 -24.83 13.02
C GLN A 256 -21.48 -26.22 12.92
N ARG A 257 -21.46 -26.89 11.76
CA ARG A 257 -22.09 -28.21 11.63
C ARG A 257 -21.28 -29.27 12.40
N GLY A 258 -21.89 -29.84 13.43
CA GLY A 258 -21.30 -30.95 14.20
C GLY A 258 -20.24 -30.54 15.22
N ILE A 259 -20.06 -29.25 15.49
CA ILE A 259 -19.04 -28.72 16.40
C ILE A 259 -19.67 -27.81 17.44
N THR A 260 -19.22 -27.93 18.68
CA THR A 260 -19.78 -27.22 19.82
C THR A 260 -19.38 -25.76 19.86
N THR A 261 -18.17 -25.39 19.43
CA THR A 261 -17.68 -23.99 19.45
C THR A 261 -16.54 -23.78 18.46
N ILE A 262 -16.59 -22.68 17.69
CA ILE A 262 -15.44 -22.14 16.93
C ILE A 262 -14.63 -21.28 17.89
N LYS A 263 -13.36 -21.63 18.12
CA LYS A 263 -12.46 -20.94 19.06
C LYS A 263 -11.85 -19.68 18.45
N HIS A 264 -11.46 -19.73 17.18
CA HIS A 264 -10.74 -18.65 16.53
C HIS A 264 -11.41 -18.26 15.21
N VAL A 265 -11.42 -16.96 14.92
CA VAL A 265 -11.81 -16.41 13.61
C VAL A 265 -10.67 -15.55 13.10
N ILE A 266 -10.06 -15.96 12.00
CA ILE A 266 -9.04 -15.20 11.29
C ILE A 266 -9.72 -14.60 10.06
N ILE A 267 -9.71 -13.28 9.95
CA ILE A 267 -10.25 -12.56 8.80
C ILE A 267 -9.07 -11.98 8.02
N VAL A 268 -9.04 -12.19 6.72
CA VAL A 268 -8.06 -11.63 5.79
C VAL A 268 -8.75 -10.65 4.86
N GLY A 269 -8.20 -9.45 4.71
CA GLY A 269 -8.68 -8.41 3.78
C GLY A 269 -7.54 -7.60 3.19
N HIS A 270 -7.83 -6.66 2.30
CA HIS A 270 -6.83 -5.74 1.77
C HIS A 270 -6.64 -4.54 2.70
N HIS A 271 -7.72 -3.86 3.09
CA HIS A 271 -7.65 -2.60 3.84
C HIS A 271 -7.57 -2.82 5.36
N PRO A 272 -6.77 -2.05 6.11
CA PRO A 272 -6.78 -2.06 7.56
C PRO A 272 -8.11 -1.56 8.12
N ILE A 273 -8.54 -2.12 9.25
CA ILE A 273 -9.70 -1.55 9.98
C ILE A 273 -9.33 -0.15 10.46
N PHE A 274 -8.10 0.03 10.95
CA PHE A 274 -7.46 1.32 11.17
C PHE A 274 -5.95 1.18 11.01
N GLN A 275 -5.27 2.27 10.68
CA GLN A 275 -3.82 2.32 10.56
C GLN A 275 -3.28 3.65 11.06
N ILE A 276 -2.02 3.65 11.49
CA ILE A 276 -1.26 4.87 11.75
C ILE A 276 -0.25 5.03 10.61
N LYS A 277 -0.30 6.17 9.92
CA LYS A 277 0.56 6.49 8.79
C LYS A 277 1.34 7.78 9.05
N TYR A 278 2.63 7.77 8.71
CA TYR A 278 3.46 8.96 8.71
C TYR A 278 3.52 9.62 7.32
N LYS A 279 3.23 10.93 7.27
CA LYS A 279 3.27 11.78 6.08
C LYS A 279 4.10 13.04 6.37
N LYS A 280 5.40 12.94 6.10
CA LYS A 280 6.40 13.97 6.39
C LYS A 280 6.06 15.38 5.89
N THR A 281 5.33 15.49 4.78
CA THR A 281 5.02 16.76 4.12
C THR A 281 3.76 17.44 4.67
N GLU A 282 3.04 16.81 5.59
CA GLU A 282 1.79 17.32 6.11
C GLU A 282 1.97 18.03 7.45
N VAL A 283 1.12 19.02 7.72
CA VAL A 283 1.12 19.82 8.96
C VAL A 283 0.93 18.94 10.19
N VAL A 284 0.05 17.94 10.08
CA VAL A 284 -0.13 16.88 11.07
C VAL A 284 0.39 15.59 10.44
N PRO A 285 1.66 15.23 10.70
CA PRO A 285 2.33 14.21 9.91
C PRO A 285 1.99 12.80 10.37
N ILE A 286 1.43 12.61 11.57
CA ILE A 286 0.93 11.32 12.03
C ILE A 286 -0.57 11.30 11.80
N LYS A 287 -1.04 10.35 11.00
CA LYS A 287 -2.45 10.20 10.66
C LYS A 287 -2.98 8.87 11.15
N PHE A 288 -4.05 8.95 11.92
CA PHE A 288 -4.89 7.81 12.26
C PHE A 288 -6.05 7.74 11.27
N THR A 289 -6.08 6.72 10.43
CA THR A 289 -7.00 6.66 9.28
C THR A 289 -7.55 5.26 9.05
N SER A 290 -8.70 5.21 8.36
CA SER A 290 -9.31 3.99 7.86
C SER A 290 -10.20 4.32 6.67
N ASP A 291 -10.06 3.55 5.60
CA ASP A 291 -10.87 3.71 4.40
C ASP A 291 -12.17 2.88 4.46
N ILE A 292 -12.23 1.87 5.35
CA ILE A 292 -13.34 0.91 5.40
C ILE A 292 -14.13 0.89 6.71
N HIS A 293 -13.71 1.61 7.76
CA HIS A 293 -14.30 1.46 9.11
C HIS A 293 -15.82 1.63 9.15
N LEU A 294 -16.37 2.60 8.41
CA LEU A 294 -17.82 2.83 8.35
C LEU A 294 -18.57 1.69 7.65
N GLY A 295 -18.07 1.24 6.51
CA GLY A 295 -18.71 0.22 5.68
C GLY A 295 -18.54 -1.20 6.22
N PHE A 296 -17.41 -1.48 6.88
CA PHE A 296 -17.03 -2.82 7.29
C PHE A 296 -17.41 -3.16 8.74
N LYS A 297 -17.49 -2.18 9.63
CA LYS A 297 -17.95 -2.37 11.03
C LYS A 297 -19.29 -3.12 11.13
N PRO A 298 -20.32 -2.86 10.29
CA PRO A 298 -21.55 -3.65 10.30
C PRO A 298 -21.34 -5.14 10.00
N VAL A 299 -20.35 -5.49 9.16
CA VAL A 299 -20.00 -6.87 8.84
C VAL A 299 -19.34 -7.54 10.04
N LEU A 300 -18.35 -6.89 10.65
CA LEU A 300 -17.69 -7.36 11.87
C LEU A 300 -18.70 -7.62 13.00
N LYS A 301 -19.64 -6.69 13.23
CA LYS A 301 -20.72 -6.86 14.21
C LYS A 301 -21.57 -8.11 13.93
N LYS A 302 -21.90 -8.38 12.67
CA LYS A 302 -22.71 -9.54 12.28
C LYS A 302 -21.95 -10.87 12.47
N ILE A 303 -20.65 -10.89 12.18
CA ILE A 303 -19.78 -12.06 12.45
C ILE A 303 -19.70 -12.29 13.96
N TYR A 304 -19.39 -11.26 14.74
CA TYR A 304 -19.29 -11.34 16.20
C TYR A 304 -20.59 -11.84 16.85
N ASN A 305 -21.74 -11.34 16.41
CA ASN A 305 -23.03 -11.78 16.94
C ASN A 305 -23.29 -13.29 16.73
N LYS A 306 -22.71 -13.89 15.69
CA LYS A 306 -22.80 -15.33 15.45
C LYS A 306 -21.75 -16.12 16.23
N LEU A 307 -20.60 -15.53 16.51
CA LEU A 307 -19.44 -16.18 17.13
C LEU A 307 -18.89 -15.34 18.30
N PRO A 308 -19.70 -15.02 19.34
CA PRO A 308 -19.32 -14.05 20.36
C PRO A 308 -18.24 -14.56 21.33
N LYS A 309 -17.98 -15.87 21.34
CA LYS A 309 -16.97 -16.51 22.20
C LYS A 309 -15.62 -16.71 21.50
N ALA A 310 -15.53 -16.45 20.19
CA ALA A 310 -14.30 -16.66 19.45
C ALA A 310 -13.29 -15.53 19.69
N LEU A 311 -12.01 -15.85 19.60
CA LEU A 311 -10.93 -14.86 19.48
C LEU A 311 -10.83 -14.41 18.02
N PHE A 312 -10.64 -13.11 17.80
CA PHE A 312 -10.63 -12.52 16.46
C PHE A 312 -9.25 -11.99 16.09
N TYR A 313 -8.83 -12.32 14.88
CA TYR A 313 -7.59 -11.85 14.26
C TYR A 313 -7.93 -11.25 12.89
N TYR A 314 -7.26 -10.16 12.51
CA TYR A 314 -7.45 -9.48 11.24
C TYR A 314 -6.11 -9.28 10.54
N LEU A 315 -5.91 -9.95 9.42
CA LEU A 315 -4.72 -9.84 8.58
C LEU A 315 -5.06 -8.96 7.38
N CYS A 316 -4.28 -7.91 7.14
CA CYS A 316 -4.54 -6.99 6.05
C CYS A 316 -3.26 -6.43 5.43
N SER A 317 -3.41 -5.57 4.42
CA SER A 317 -2.29 -4.89 3.75
C SER A 317 -2.65 -3.41 3.54
N ASP A 318 -2.34 -2.81 2.39
CA ASP A 318 -2.47 -1.37 2.08
C ASP A 318 -1.43 -0.45 2.76
N LEU A 319 -1.14 -0.59 4.06
CA LEU A 319 0.01 0.09 4.65
C LEU A 319 1.30 -0.58 4.18
N HIS A 320 2.22 0.17 3.56
CA HIS A 320 3.43 -0.42 2.99
C HIS A 320 4.55 -0.61 4.04
N LEU A 321 4.24 -1.25 5.14
CA LEU A 321 5.14 -1.70 6.20
C LEU A 321 4.40 -2.70 7.09
N TYR A 322 5.10 -3.35 8.01
CA TYR A 322 4.46 -4.19 9.01
C TYR A 322 3.97 -3.34 10.19
N GLN A 323 2.71 -3.49 10.59
CA GLN A 323 2.17 -2.84 11.79
C GLN A 323 1.22 -3.78 12.54
N GLU A 324 1.39 -3.86 13.86
CA GLU A 324 0.52 -4.63 14.75
C GLU A 324 -0.22 -3.71 15.71
N GLY A 325 -1.50 -4.00 15.93
CA GLY A 325 -2.28 -3.33 16.96
C GLY A 325 -3.52 -4.09 17.40
N LEU A 326 -4.17 -3.57 18.43
CA LEU A 326 -5.41 -4.11 18.99
C LEU A 326 -6.57 -3.18 18.65
N ILE A 327 -7.59 -3.70 17.97
CA ILE A 327 -8.84 -3.00 17.73
C ILE A 327 -9.84 -3.39 18.82
N THR A 328 -10.47 -2.41 19.44
CA THR A 328 -11.60 -2.58 20.34
C THR A 328 -12.82 -1.88 19.73
N LEU A 329 -13.86 -2.64 19.39
CA LEU A 329 -15.13 -2.13 18.87
C LEU A 329 -16.18 -2.18 19.97
N LYS A 330 -16.70 -1.01 20.37
CA LYS A 330 -17.90 -0.97 21.21
C LYS A 330 -19.12 -1.33 20.35
N LEU A 331 -19.79 -2.41 20.73
CA LEU A 331 -21.05 -2.85 20.15
C LEU A 331 -22.21 -2.34 21.03
N ALA A 332 -23.44 -2.59 20.60
CA ALA A 332 -24.61 -2.25 21.43
C ALA A 332 -24.67 -3.12 22.69
N ASN A 333 -25.32 -2.62 23.74
CA ASN A 333 -25.56 -3.31 25.03
C ASN A 333 -24.26 -3.71 25.73
N ASP A 334 -23.30 -2.78 25.84
CA ASP A 334 -22.00 -2.92 26.51
C ASP A 334 -21.09 -4.07 26.02
N LYS A 335 -21.49 -4.76 24.95
CA LYS A 335 -20.66 -5.78 24.30
C LYS A 335 -19.48 -5.12 23.61
N THR A 336 -18.31 -5.74 23.76
CA THR A 336 -17.08 -5.26 23.14
C THR A 336 -16.46 -6.39 22.32
N MET A 337 -16.11 -6.10 21.07
CA MET A 337 -15.35 -7.02 20.23
C MET A 337 -13.89 -6.56 20.20
N THR A 338 -12.98 -7.48 20.50
CA THR A 338 -11.54 -7.24 20.46
C THR A 338 -10.92 -8.02 19.31
N ILE A 339 -10.08 -7.37 18.51
CA ILE A 339 -9.46 -7.95 17.30
C ILE A 339 -7.97 -7.63 17.31
N ASN A 340 -7.10 -8.65 17.24
CA ASN A 340 -5.68 -8.43 16.97
C ASN A 340 -5.50 -8.19 15.46
N GLN A 341 -4.99 -7.03 15.08
CA GLN A 341 -4.75 -6.67 13.69
C GLN A 341 -3.27 -6.72 13.34
N TYR A 342 -2.98 -7.30 12.18
CA TYR A 342 -1.65 -7.36 11.58
C TYR A 342 -1.73 -6.81 10.15
N ILE A 343 -1.08 -5.68 9.91
CA ILE A 343 -0.96 -5.06 8.59
C ILE A 343 0.37 -5.50 7.98
N VAL A 344 0.34 -6.05 6.76
CA VAL A 344 1.47 -6.73 6.11
C VAL A 344 1.52 -6.35 4.61
N GLY A 345 1.50 -5.05 4.30
CA GLY A 345 1.69 -4.53 2.94
C GLY A 345 3.16 -4.52 2.50
N THR A 346 3.89 -5.57 2.84
CA THR A 346 5.35 -5.66 2.78
C THR A 346 5.84 -6.49 1.59
N GLY A 347 4.94 -6.91 0.70
CA GLY A 347 5.19 -7.83 -0.41
C GLY A 347 6.07 -7.30 -1.55
N GLY A 348 6.60 -6.09 -1.44
CA GLY A 348 7.64 -5.57 -2.32
C GLY A 348 7.27 -4.31 -3.09
N THR A 349 6.19 -3.61 -2.75
CA THR A 349 6.03 -2.21 -3.19
C THR A 349 6.94 -1.25 -2.41
N LYS A 350 6.92 0.04 -2.71
CA LYS A 350 7.74 1.02 -1.98
C LYS A 350 7.25 1.17 -0.54
N LEU A 351 8.13 0.95 0.43
CA LEU A 351 7.78 1.08 1.85
C LEU A 351 7.37 2.50 2.23
N ASP A 352 6.36 2.59 3.09
CA ASP A 352 6.00 3.81 3.79
C ASP A 352 7.09 4.16 4.83
N PRO A 353 7.27 5.44 5.18
CA PRO A 353 8.23 5.83 6.20
C PRO A 353 7.79 5.41 7.61
N ASN A 354 8.75 5.00 8.45
CA ASN A 354 8.55 4.75 9.88
C ASN A 354 7.93 5.94 10.62
N LEU A 355 7.24 5.64 11.73
CA LEU A 355 6.80 6.66 12.68
C LEU A 355 8.00 7.28 13.40
N PRO A 356 7.99 8.61 13.62
CA PRO A 356 9.03 9.26 14.40
C PRO A 356 8.82 8.95 15.89
N GLU A 357 9.85 8.42 16.55
CA GLU A 357 9.87 8.18 18.00
C GLU A 357 8.62 7.42 18.53
N PRO A 358 8.33 6.21 18.03
CA PRO A 358 7.09 5.48 18.34
C PRO A 358 6.87 5.21 19.84
N GLU A 359 7.96 5.17 20.63
CA GLU A 359 7.90 5.03 22.08
C GLU A 359 7.27 6.23 22.81
N LYS A 360 7.37 7.43 22.22
CA LYS A 360 6.83 8.68 22.79
C LYS A 360 5.45 9.03 22.24
N MET A 361 4.98 8.31 21.24
CA MET A 361 3.69 8.54 20.61
C MET A 361 2.56 8.03 21.52
N GLU A 362 1.41 8.72 21.47
CA GLU A 362 0.18 8.18 22.03
C GLU A 362 -0.11 6.84 21.35
N LYS A 363 -0.18 5.76 22.14
CA LYS A 363 -0.39 4.41 21.59
C LYS A 363 -1.85 4.10 21.31
N THR A 364 -2.77 4.84 21.92
CA THR A 364 -4.20 4.57 21.81
C THR A 364 -4.88 5.70 21.06
N HIS A 365 -5.54 5.37 19.96
CA HIS A 365 -6.31 6.31 19.18
C HIS A 365 -7.76 5.88 19.16
N THR A 366 -8.66 6.85 19.22
CA THR A 366 -10.10 6.60 19.17
C THR A 366 -10.70 7.39 18.02
N ALA A 367 -11.48 6.73 17.20
CA ALA A 367 -12.37 7.38 16.24
C ALA A 367 -13.75 6.73 16.37
N GLU A 368 -14.76 7.55 16.62
CA GLU A 368 -16.12 7.10 16.91
C GLU A 368 -16.16 6.10 18.09
N ASN A 369 -16.68 4.90 17.85
CA ASN A 369 -16.79 3.80 18.80
C ASN A 369 -15.72 2.71 18.58
N ILE A 370 -14.61 3.09 17.94
CA ILE A 370 -13.49 2.21 17.62
C ILE A 370 -12.24 2.77 18.28
N ARG A 371 -11.61 1.94 19.11
CA ARG A 371 -10.31 2.23 19.73
C ARG A 371 -9.26 1.33 19.09
N TYR A 372 -8.15 1.91 18.67
CA TYR A 372 -6.98 1.21 18.17
C TYR A 372 -5.82 1.44 19.14
N THR A 373 -5.20 0.37 19.61
CA THR A 373 -3.98 0.41 20.42
C THR A 373 -2.82 -0.13 19.61
N PHE A 374 -1.93 0.77 19.18
CA PHE A 374 -0.70 0.46 18.49
C PHE A 374 0.24 -0.36 19.39
N LYS A 375 0.82 -1.43 18.83
CA LYS A 375 1.80 -2.27 19.53
C LYS A 375 3.19 -2.11 18.97
N ARG A 376 3.37 -2.35 17.67
CA ARG A 376 4.69 -2.31 17.01
C ARG A 376 4.58 -2.01 15.51
N GLU A 377 5.69 -1.55 14.95
CA GLU A 377 5.90 -1.42 13.50
C GLU A 377 7.29 -1.94 13.09
N ILE A 378 7.40 -2.40 11.84
CA ILE A 378 8.67 -2.77 11.21
C ILE A 378 8.62 -2.29 9.75
N GLN A 379 9.46 -1.31 9.39
CA GLN A 379 9.67 -0.90 8.00
C GLN A 379 10.66 -1.85 7.32
N ASP A 380 10.16 -2.98 6.86
CA ASP A 380 10.89 -3.90 6.00
C ASP A 380 9.92 -4.69 5.11
N HIS A 381 10.46 -5.32 4.07
CA HIS A 381 9.75 -6.31 3.28
C HIS A 381 9.77 -7.67 3.97
N GLY A 382 8.79 -8.51 3.68
CA GLY A 382 8.68 -9.83 4.30
C GLY A 382 7.30 -10.43 4.13
N TYR A 383 7.02 -11.45 4.95
CA TYR A 383 5.70 -12.07 5.06
C TYR A 383 5.36 -12.31 6.53
N LEU A 384 4.09 -12.54 6.82
CA LEU A 384 3.60 -12.96 8.12
C LEU A 384 3.45 -14.48 8.13
N GLU A 385 4.25 -15.16 8.94
CA GLU A 385 4.06 -16.56 9.25
C GLU A 385 2.92 -16.75 10.25
N CYS A 386 1.95 -17.57 9.88
CA CYS A 386 0.77 -17.88 10.67
C CYS A 386 0.75 -19.38 10.96
N ILE A 387 0.82 -19.76 12.23
CA ILE A 387 0.83 -21.16 12.66
C ILE A 387 -0.44 -21.41 13.50
N ILE A 388 -1.22 -22.40 13.08
CA ILE A 388 -2.45 -22.84 13.75
C ILE A 388 -2.23 -24.28 14.19
N THR A 389 -2.04 -24.47 15.50
CA THR A 389 -1.92 -25.80 16.10
C THR A 389 -3.21 -26.11 16.85
N GLU A 390 -3.75 -27.30 16.60
CA GLU A 390 -4.94 -27.82 17.31
C GLU A 390 -4.79 -27.65 18.83
N GLY A 391 -5.81 -27.09 19.49
CA GLY A 391 -5.81 -26.87 20.94
C GLY A 391 -5.02 -25.67 21.44
N SER A 392 -4.36 -24.90 20.56
CA SER A 392 -3.57 -23.70 20.92
C SER A 392 -4.08 -22.43 20.22
N ASP A 393 -3.78 -21.27 20.80
CA ASP A 393 -4.03 -19.99 20.14
C ASP A 393 -3.12 -19.83 18.90
N PRO A 394 -3.64 -19.32 17.77
CA PRO A 394 -2.81 -19.07 16.59
C PRO A 394 -1.67 -18.08 16.86
N THR A 395 -0.49 -18.36 16.30
CA THR A 395 0.68 -17.48 16.41
C THR A 395 0.94 -16.75 15.09
N PHE A 396 1.35 -15.48 15.20
CA PHE A 396 1.59 -14.60 14.06
C PHE A 396 2.96 -13.93 14.21
N GLU A 397 3.90 -14.28 13.33
CA GLU A 397 5.26 -13.75 13.35
C GLU A 397 5.61 -13.11 12.01
N PHE A 398 6.05 -11.85 12.05
CA PHE A 398 6.54 -11.20 10.84
C PHE A 398 7.98 -11.62 10.59
N ILE A 399 8.25 -12.15 9.40
CA ILE A 399 9.57 -12.60 8.95
C ILE A 399 10.09 -11.59 7.91
N PRO A 400 11.00 -10.68 8.30
CA PRO A 400 11.60 -9.72 7.38
C PRO A 400 12.60 -10.39 6.43
N ILE A 401 12.72 -9.87 5.20
CA ILE A 401 13.77 -10.32 4.27
C ILE A 401 15.17 -9.81 4.64
N SER A 402 15.29 -8.82 5.55
CA SER A 402 16.59 -8.36 6.05
C SER A 402 17.16 -9.21 7.18
N VAL A 403 16.44 -10.23 7.66
CA VAL A 403 17.00 -11.16 8.65
C VAL A 403 18.19 -11.87 8.01
N PRO A 404 19.41 -11.75 8.56
CA PRO A 404 20.53 -12.53 8.09
C PRO A 404 20.19 -14.01 8.31
N ASP A 405 20.32 -14.82 7.26
CA ASP A 405 20.21 -16.27 7.37
C ASP A 405 21.00 -16.74 8.60
N PRO A 406 20.43 -17.59 9.47
CA PRO A 406 21.25 -18.38 10.39
C PRO A 406 22.01 -19.39 9.54
N VAL A 407 23.02 -18.93 8.79
CA VAL A 407 23.98 -19.83 8.16
C VAL A 407 24.76 -20.46 9.30
N SER A 408 24.57 -21.76 9.42
CA SER A 408 25.48 -22.68 10.11
C SER A 408 26.90 -22.41 9.63
N GLY A 409 27.69 -21.77 10.49
CA GLY A 409 29.14 -21.64 10.33
C GLY A 409 29.60 -20.30 9.75
N GLY A 410 30.12 -19.42 10.62
CA GLY A 410 31.14 -18.45 10.22
C GLY A 410 30.89 -16.99 10.61
N ARG A 411 31.47 -16.60 11.76
CA ARG A 411 31.75 -15.24 12.25
C ARG A 411 30.55 -14.40 12.69
N LYS A 412 30.36 -14.39 14.02
CA LYS A 412 29.65 -13.37 14.79
C LYS A 412 30.02 -11.97 14.31
N TYR A 413 29.07 -11.28 13.68
CA TYR A 413 29.17 -9.85 13.45
C TYR A 413 28.95 -9.15 14.80
N ASN A 414 30.04 -8.78 15.46
CA ASN A 414 29.96 -7.93 16.64
C ASN A 414 29.39 -6.57 16.23
N SER A 415 28.20 -6.25 16.76
CA SER A 415 27.58 -4.93 16.65
C SER A 415 28.43 -3.89 17.39
N THR A 416 29.45 -3.33 16.76
CA THR A 416 30.16 -2.17 17.31
C THR A 416 29.40 -0.88 17.01
N LYS A 417 28.70 -0.41 18.04
CA LYS A 417 28.68 0.97 18.56
C LYS A 417 29.06 2.08 17.57
N ARG A 418 28.09 3.00 17.40
CA ARG A 418 28.24 4.43 17.08
C ARG A 418 29.69 4.96 17.15
N ILE A 419 30.23 5.38 16.01
CA ILE A 419 31.24 6.44 15.97
C ILE A 419 30.72 7.55 15.05
N ARG A 420 30.29 8.66 15.68
CA ARG A 420 30.09 9.96 15.04
C ARG A 420 31.43 10.40 14.43
N LYS A 421 31.62 10.26 13.11
CA LYS A 421 32.69 10.97 12.42
C LYS A 421 32.31 12.44 12.29
N ARG A 422 32.82 13.21 13.27
CA ARG A 422 32.95 14.67 13.28
C ARG A 422 33.54 15.11 11.93
N MET A 423 32.76 15.75 11.07
CA MET A 423 33.29 16.42 9.88
C MET A 423 34.21 17.56 10.33
N ARG A 424 35.52 17.31 10.30
CA ARG A 424 36.53 18.36 10.39
C ARG A 424 36.41 19.22 9.13
N LYS A 425 35.95 20.46 9.30
CA LYS A 425 36.04 21.55 8.31
C LYS A 425 37.46 21.62 7.76
N ARG A 426 37.68 21.15 6.53
CA ARG A 426 38.87 21.52 5.76
C ARG A 426 38.67 22.95 5.27
N LYS A 427 39.43 23.87 5.86
CA LYS A 427 39.60 25.25 5.39
C LYS A 427 40.12 25.20 3.95
N THR A 428 39.32 25.65 3.00
CA THR A 428 39.80 26.02 1.66
C THR A 428 40.68 27.25 1.79
N LYS A 429 41.98 27.08 1.57
CA LYS A 429 42.93 28.20 1.42
C LYS A 429 42.59 28.94 0.12
N LYS A 430 42.19 30.21 0.26
CA LYS A 430 42.25 31.22 -0.82
C LYS A 430 43.67 31.24 -1.39
N TYR A 431 43.82 30.99 -2.68
CA TYR A 431 44.98 31.45 -3.45
C TYR A 431 44.51 32.51 -4.44
N THR A 432 45.08 33.68 -4.27
CA THR A 432 44.86 34.92 -5.01
C THR A 432 45.49 34.87 -6.40
N LYS A 433 44.81 35.47 -7.38
CA LYS A 433 45.31 35.77 -8.73
C LYS A 433 46.55 36.67 -8.67
N LYS A 434 47.67 36.30 -9.31
CA LYS A 434 48.56 37.21 -10.08
C LYS A 434 49.74 36.48 -10.73
N HIS A 435 50.03 36.85 -12.00
CA HIS A 435 51.17 36.46 -12.86
C HIS A 435 51.16 34.99 -13.31
N ILE A 436 51.10 34.65 -14.61
CA ILE A 436 52.09 34.96 -15.66
C ILE A 436 51.38 35.13 -17.01
N LYS A 437 51.47 36.35 -17.56
CA LYS A 437 51.41 36.64 -19.01
C LYS A 437 52.85 36.56 -19.54
N LYS A 438 53.01 36.03 -20.76
CA LYS A 438 54.18 35.98 -21.66
C LYS A 438 54.75 34.57 -21.78
N TYR A 439 54.50 33.92 -22.93
CA TYR A 439 55.53 33.64 -23.94
C TYR A 439 54.81 33.13 -25.20
N ILE A 440 54.59 34.02 -26.15
CA ILE A 440 55.17 34.06 -27.51
C ILE A 440 54.31 33.33 -28.56
N LYS A 441 53.72 34.18 -29.40
CA LYS A 441 53.15 33.92 -30.71
C LYS A 441 54.21 34.33 -31.74
N ILE A 442 54.19 33.69 -32.92
CA ILE A 442 54.73 34.13 -34.23
C ILE A 442 56.04 33.47 -34.69
N LYS A 443 55.91 32.64 -35.75
CA LYS A 443 56.64 32.62 -37.04
C LYS A 443 56.13 31.39 -37.82
N THR A 444 55.80 31.35 -39.11
CA THR A 444 55.75 32.32 -40.22
C THR A 444 54.99 31.65 -41.38
N LYS A 445 54.22 32.42 -42.15
CA LYS A 445 53.72 32.06 -43.50
C LYS A 445 54.88 32.05 -44.52
N ARG A 446 54.88 31.12 -45.49
CA ARG A 446 55.00 31.40 -46.96
C ARG A 446 55.04 30.12 -47.83
N LYS A 447 54.12 30.09 -48.83
CA LYS A 447 54.19 29.65 -50.25
C LYS A 447 54.73 28.22 -50.55
N THR A 448 54.18 27.43 -51.49
CA THR A 448 53.96 27.73 -52.93
C THR A 448 53.07 26.66 -53.63
N LYS A 449 52.26 27.12 -54.61
CA LYS A 449 51.83 26.54 -55.92
C LYS A 449 51.57 25.01 -56.07
N LYS A 450 50.38 24.53 -56.48
CA LYS A 450 49.69 24.60 -57.81
C LYS A 450 50.28 23.61 -58.84
N TYR A 451 49.60 22.48 -59.13
CA TYR A 451 48.95 22.12 -60.42
C TYR A 451 48.65 20.62 -60.66
N ILE A 452 47.54 20.38 -61.39
CA ILE A 452 47.21 19.33 -62.39
C ILE A 452 46.85 17.93 -61.83
N LYS A 453 45.57 17.52 -61.86
CA LYS A 453 44.76 16.91 -62.96
C LYS A 453 45.35 15.60 -63.50
N TYR A 454 44.65 14.50 -63.26
CA TYR A 454 44.05 13.70 -64.34
C TYR A 454 42.61 13.38 -63.95
#